data_AF-A0AAU7URA7-F1
#
_entry.id   AF-A0AAU7URA7-F1
#
_cell.length_a   1.000
_cell.length_b   1.000
_cell.length_c   1.000
_cell.angle_alpha   90.00
_cell.angle_beta   90.00
_cell.angle_gamma   90.00
#
_symmetry.space_group_name_H-M   'P 1'
#
loop_
_entity.id
_entity.type
_entity.pdbx_description
1 polymer ?
#
loop_
_entity_poly.entity_id
_entity_poly.type
_entity_poly.pdbx_seq_one_letter_code
_entity_poly.pdbx_strand_id
1 'polypeptide(L)'
;MSTPENDSYEASAEEHVSDEALVDDVTAESADADTEVSESDAAVESGTDAETDVEVSDAAEGTDDAAAEEDEVDPAEALEKQLRREPGDWYVVHSYAGYENKVKTNLETRVQNLDLTEYIFQVEVPTEEVTEIKNGQRKQVNRKVLPGYILVRMELNDESWGAVRNTPGVTGFVGATSRPSPLTIKEVVKFLLPQQAKKKPAAGASTAGEQAPAAAAKPAIEVDFEVGESVTVMDGPFATLPASISEVNAEQQKLKVLVSIFGRETPVELSFNQVSKI
;
A
#
# COMPACT_ATOMS: atom_id res chain seq x y z
N MET A 1 -72.30 8.56 22.67
CA MET A 1 -73.13 7.40 22.27
C MET A 1 -72.32 6.57 21.30
N SER A 2 -72.38 5.25 21.46
CA SER A 2 -72.20 4.21 20.44
C SER A 2 -71.03 4.32 19.43
N THR A 3 -70.06 3.42 19.60
CA THR A 3 -69.51 2.64 18.47
C THR A 3 -70.62 1.79 17.81
N PRO A 4 -70.39 1.32 16.58
CA PRO A 4 -69.91 -0.06 16.41
C PRO A 4 -68.56 -0.07 15.66
N GLU A 5 -67.63 -1.01 15.87
CA GLU A 5 -67.73 -2.47 15.72
C GLU A 5 -68.09 -2.88 14.28
N ASN A 6 -67.11 -3.42 13.55
CA ASN A 6 -67.36 -4.20 12.34
C ASN A 6 -66.83 -5.61 12.58
N ASP A 7 -67.74 -6.55 12.67
CA ASP A 7 -67.50 -7.92 13.09
C ASP A 7 -66.93 -8.82 11.96
N SER A 8 -66.37 -9.95 12.39
CA SER A 8 -66.20 -11.26 11.73
C SER A 8 -65.89 -11.41 10.23
N TYR A 9 -64.78 -12.13 9.97
CA TYR A 9 -64.90 -13.46 9.35
C TYR A 9 -64.00 -14.45 10.12
N GLU A 10 -64.41 -15.71 10.21
CA GLU A 10 -63.86 -16.74 11.10
C GLU A 10 -63.47 -18.01 10.31
N ALA A 11 -62.90 -18.98 11.03
CA ALA A 11 -62.80 -20.40 10.69
C ALA A 11 -61.63 -20.91 9.80
N SER A 12 -60.57 -21.34 10.51
CA SER A 12 -60.17 -22.75 10.62
C SER A 12 -59.46 -23.52 9.48
N ALA A 13 -58.37 -24.19 9.92
CA ALA A 13 -58.02 -25.60 9.65
C ALA A 13 -57.57 -26.01 8.21
N GLU A 14 -56.72 -27.02 8.01
CA GLU A 14 -55.76 -27.71 8.91
C GLU A 14 -54.57 -28.25 8.07
N GLU A 15 -53.78 -29.18 8.63
CA GLU A 15 -52.61 -29.82 8.00
C GLU A 15 -52.89 -30.43 6.61
N HIS A 16 -51.86 -30.47 5.75
CA HIS A 16 -51.78 -31.56 4.76
C HIS A 16 -50.33 -31.95 4.40
N VAL A 17 -49.93 -33.10 4.94
CA VAL A 17 -49.09 -34.16 4.34
C VAL A 17 -47.92 -33.75 3.43
N SER A 18 -46.70 -33.95 3.93
CA SER A 18 -45.53 -34.24 3.09
C SER A 18 -45.64 -35.64 2.48
N ASP A 19 -45.51 -35.75 1.16
CA ASP A 19 -45.55 -37.03 0.42
C ASP A 19 -44.13 -37.48 0.02
N GLU A 20 -43.86 -38.77 0.07
CA GLU A 20 -42.57 -39.38 -0.35
C GLU A 20 -42.57 -39.73 -1.84
N ALA A 21 -41.40 -39.70 -2.50
CA ALA A 21 -40.89 -40.73 -3.43
C ALA A 21 -39.71 -40.24 -4.27
N LEU A 22 -38.74 -41.06 -4.71
CA LEU A 22 -38.29 -42.42 -4.31
C LEU A 22 -36.90 -42.65 -4.97
N VAL A 23 -36.04 -43.47 -4.34
CA VAL A 23 -34.81 -44.15 -4.88
C VAL A 23 -33.69 -43.26 -5.50
N ASP A 24 -32.40 -43.53 -5.29
CA ASP A 24 -31.70 -44.77 -5.64
C ASP A 24 -30.66 -45.28 -4.61
N ASP A 25 -30.41 -46.60 -4.66
CA ASP A 25 -29.56 -47.41 -3.77
C ASP A 25 -29.12 -48.68 -4.56
N VAL A 26 -27.89 -49.20 -4.52
CA VAL A 26 -26.73 -49.08 -3.60
C VAL A 26 -25.45 -48.71 -4.43
N THR A 27 -24.17 -48.76 -4.01
CA THR A 27 -23.45 -49.44 -2.90
C THR A 27 -22.15 -48.69 -2.57
N ALA A 28 -21.54 -48.96 -1.40
CA ALA A 28 -20.10 -48.77 -1.20
C ALA A 28 -19.52 -49.88 -0.30
N GLU A 29 -18.67 -50.76 -0.83
CA GLU A 29 -17.81 -51.61 0.00
C GLU A 29 -16.59 -52.17 -0.75
N SER A 30 -15.56 -52.48 0.05
CA SER A 30 -14.49 -53.46 -0.14
C SER A 30 -13.51 -53.34 -1.31
N ALA A 31 -12.24 -53.36 -0.95
CA ALA A 31 -11.10 -53.51 -1.85
C ALA A 31 -10.85 -54.98 -2.18
N ASP A 32 -10.04 -55.23 -3.22
CA ASP A 32 -9.00 -56.23 -3.10
C ASP A 32 -7.76 -55.80 -3.91
N ALA A 33 -6.64 -56.49 -3.73
CA ALA A 33 -5.39 -56.26 -4.45
C ALA A 33 -5.00 -57.51 -5.24
N ASP A 34 -4.41 -57.34 -6.42
CA ASP A 34 -3.60 -58.39 -7.03
C ASP A 34 -2.43 -57.81 -7.85
N THR A 35 -1.40 -58.62 -8.07
CA THR A 35 -0.11 -58.19 -8.64
C THR A 35 0.44 -59.24 -9.63
N GLU A 36 1.45 -58.83 -10.41
CA GLU A 36 2.42 -59.68 -11.16
C GLU A 36 2.10 -60.08 -12.62
N VAL A 37 3.18 -60.04 -13.44
CA VAL A 37 3.50 -60.75 -14.71
C VAL A 37 2.54 -60.71 -15.92
N SER A 38 3.01 -60.71 -17.19
CA SER A 38 4.35 -60.45 -17.76
C SER A 38 4.27 -60.06 -19.26
N GLU A 39 5.45 -59.87 -19.88
CA GLU A 39 5.91 -60.29 -21.23
C GLU A 39 4.89 -60.84 -22.27
N SER A 40 5.06 -60.67 -23.60
CA SER A 40 6.07 -59.95 -24.40
C SER A 40 5.71 -59.99 -25.90
N ASP A 41 6.04 -58.93 -26.66
CA ASP A 41 6.74 -58.98 -27.97
C ASP A 41 6.95 -57.51 -28.43
N ALA A 42 8.14 -56.98 -28.73
CA ALA A 42 9.27 -57.41 -29.57
C ALA A 42 9.23 -56.83 -31.00
N ALA A 43 9.97 -55.72 -31.16
CA ALA A 43 10.70 -55.33 -32.38
C ALA A 43 9.86 -54.88 -33.61
N VAL A 44 10.42 -54.26 -34.66
CA VAL A 44 11.84 -54.04 -35.02
C VAL A 44 12.12 -52.60 -35.50
N GLU A 45 13.37 -52.20 -35.29
CA GLU A 45 14.25 -51.12 -35.81
C GLU A 45 13.96 -50.57 -37.24
N SER A 46 14.57 -49.47 -37.73
CA SER A 46 15.78 -48.71 -37.34
C SER A 46 15.59 -47.20 -37.64
N GLY A 47 16.44 -46.24 -37.22
CA GLY A 47 17.84 -46.04 -37.67
C GLY A 47 17.86 -45.47 -39.10
N THR A 48 18.57 -44.39 -39.47
CA THR A 48 19.78 -43.72 -38.93
C THR A 48 19.80 -42.30 -39.55
N ASP A 49 19.89 -41.21 -38.78
CA ASP A 49 21.11 -40.51 -38.31
C ASP A 49 21.90 -39.76 -39.41
N ALA A 50 22.36 -38.54 -39.09
CA ALA A 50 23.53 -37.80 -39.62
C ALA A 50 23.36 -36.26 -39.55
N GLU A 51 23.92 -35.65 -38.51
CA GLU A 51 24.79 -34.45 -38.53
C GLU A 51 24.51 -33.25 -39.47
N THR A 52 24.50 -32.03 -38.89
CA THR A 52 25.31 -30.94 -39.47
C THR A 52 25.81 -30.00 -38.37
N ASP A 53 27.13 -29.97 -38.19
CA ASP A 53 27.85 -28.99 -37.36
C ASP A 53 28.02 -27.65 -38.10
N VAL A 54 28.03 -26.53 -37.34
CA VAL A 54 28.72 -25.30 -37.73
C VAL A 54 29.25 -24.58 -36.49
N GLU A 55 30.50 -24.83 -36.10
CA GLU A 55 31.27 -23.84 -35.34
C GLU A 55 31.69 -22.65 -36.24
N VAL A 56 31.52 -21.41 -35.77
CA VAL A 56 32.35 -20.26 -36.16
C VAL A 56 32.69 -19.45 -34.92
N SER A 57 33.96 -19.12 -34.76
CA SER A 57 34.52 -18.53 -33.56
C SER A 57 35.23 -17.20 -33.80
N ASP A 58 35.45 -16.52 -32.67
CA ASP A 58 36.53 -15.60 -32.35
C ASP A 58 36.38 -14.08 -32.49
N ALA A 59 36.70 -13.47 -31.34
CA ALA A 59 37.08 -12.12 -30.96
C ALA A 59 37.08 -10.94 -31.95
N ALA A 60 36.50 -9.83 -31.46
CA ALA A 60 37.15 -8.52 -31.50
C ALA A 60 36.78 -7.70 -30.25
N GLU A 61 37.75 -7.42 -29.37
CA GLU A 61 37.62 -6.31 -28.41
C GLU A 61 37.78 -4.98 -29.15
N GLY A 62 36.96 -3.99 -28.81
CA GLY A 62 36.95 -2.68 -29.46
C GLY A 62 36.17 -1.67 -28.64
N THR A 63 36.85 -1.02 -27.69
CA THR A 63 36.30 0.04 -26.85
C THR A 63 35.84 1.22 -27.69
N ASP A 64 34.61 1.69 -27.48
CA ASP A 64 34.23 3.07 -27.78
C ASP A 64 33.73 3.72 -26.47
N ASP A 65 34.29 4.88 -26.15
CA ASP A 65 34.20 5.50 -24.83
C ASP A 65 32.89 6.30 -24.68
N ALA A 66 31.81 5.60 -24.38
CA ALA A 66 30.56 6.20 -23.95
C ALA A 66 30.50 6.25 -22.42
N ALA A 67 31.38 7.06 -21.82
CA ALA A 67 31.25 7.52 -20.43
C ALA A 67 30.02 8.46 -20.30
N ALA A 68 28.83 7.88 -20.43
CA ALA A 68 27.57 8.53 -20.12
C ALA A 68 27.58 8.86 -18.62
N GLU A 69 27.39 10.14 -18.30
CA GLU A 69 27.56 10.65 -16.94
C GLU A 69 26.64 9.89 -15.97
N GLU A 70 27.22 9.34 -14.89
CA GLU A 70 26.47 8.80 -13.76
C GLU A 70 25.89 9.96 -12.93
N ASP A 71 24.99 10.73 -13.56
CA ASP A 71 23.99 11.51 -12.85
C ASP A 71 23.34 10.60 -11.79
N GLU A 72 23.21 11.07 -10.55
CA GLU A 72 22.47 10.37 -9.50
C GLU A 72 20.98 10.30 -9.88
N VAL A 73 20.63 9.32 -10.74
CA VAL A 73 19.27 9.16 -11.29
C VAL A 73 18.29 9.09 -10.13
N ASP A 74 17.44 10.11 -10.03
CA ASP A 74 16.48 10.25 -8.96
C ASP A 74 15.69 8.93 -8.82
N PRO A 75 15.56 8.35 -7.62
CA PRO A 75 14.92 7.04 -7.45
C PRO A 75 13.47 6.99 -7.96
N ALA A 76 12.80 8.14 -8.09
CA ALA A 76 11.50 8.25 -8.75
C ALA A 76 11.59 8.16 -10.28
N GLU A 77 12.61 8.75 -10.91
CA GLU A 77 12.83 8.67 -12.36
C GLU A 77 13.37 7.29 -12.78
N ALA A 78 14.22 6.67 -11.95
CA ALA A 78 14.62 5.28 -12.11
C ALA A 78 13.39 4.36 -12.11
N LEU A 79 12.47 4.53 -11.15
CA LEU A 79 11.23 3.75 -11.09
C LEU A 79 10.27 4.08 -12.25
N GLU A 80 10.09 5.34 -12.66
CA GLU A 80 9.28 5.68 -13.85
C GLU A 80 9.84 5.00 -15.11
N LYS A 81 11.18 4.96 -15.26
CA LYS A 81 11.89 4.31 -16.37
C LYS A 81 11.83 2.77 -16.31
N GLN A 82 11.60 2.18 -15.13
CA GLN A 82 11.30 0.76 -14.96
C GLN A 82 9.84 0.46 -15.28
N LEU A 83 8.89 1.11 -14.60
CA LEU A 83 7.45 0.87 -14.73
C LEU A 83 6.93 1.13 -16.16
N ARG A 84 7.61 1.96 -16.96
CA ARG A 84 7.29 2.20 -18.38
C ARG A 84 7.81 1.12 -19.35
N ARG A 85 8.64 0.18 -18.88
CA ARG A 85 9.14 -0.97 -19.66
C ARG A 85 8.40 -2.26 -19.32
N GLU A 86 7.78 -2.33 -18.15
CA GLU A 86 7.06 -3.49 -17.67
C GLU A 86 5.62 -3.51 -18.23
N PRO A 87 5.05 -4.69 -18.53
CA PRO A 87 3.72 -4.80 -19.13
C PRO A 87 2.59 -4.58 -18.10
N GLY A 88 1.41 -4.21 -18.61
CA GLY A 88 0.17 -4.00 -17.85
C GLY A 88 -0.03 -2.58 -17.35
N ASP A 89 -1.30 -2.16 -17.33
CA ASP A 89 -1.73 -0.88 -16.75
C ASP A 89 -1.87 -1.00 -15.23
N TRP A 90 -1.70 0.12 -14.52
CA TRP A 90 -1.89 0.20 -13.08
C TRP A 90 -3.30 0.65 -12.73
N TYR A 91 -4.00 -0.11 -11.90
CA TYR A 91 -5.34 0.21 -11.40
C TYR A 91 -5.37 0.30 -9.88
N VAL A 92 -6.36 1.03 -9.36
CA VAL A 92 -6.58 1.17 -7.91
C VAL A 92 -7.74 0.29 -7.47
N VAL A 93 -7.48 -0.55 -6.48
CA VAL A 93 -8.46 -1.42 -5.82
C VAL A 93 -8.76 -0.89 -4.43
N HIS A 94 -10.04 -0.71 -4.11
CA HIS A 94 -10.49 -0.31 -2.78
C HIS A 94 -10.88 -1.52 -1.94
N SER A 95 -10.36 -1.59 -0.73
CA SER A 95 -10.43 -2.71 0.21
C SER A 95 -10.75 -2.20 1.62
N TYR A 96 -11.12 -3.09 2.54
CA TYR A 96 -11.37 -2.67 3.92
C TYR A 96 -10.07 -2.23 4.62
N ALA A 97 -10.07 -1.03 5.21
CA ALA A 97 -8.93 -0.49 5.93
C ALA A 97 -8.46 -1.45 7.04
N GLY A 98 -7.15 -1.64 7.14
CA GLY A 98 -6.52 -2.63 8.03
C GLY A 98 -6.29 -4.00 7.37
N TYR A 99 -7.08 -4.39 6.36
CA TYR A 99 -6.98 -5.69 5.69
C TYR A 99 -6.09 -5.69 4.44
N GLU A 100 -5.52 -4.55 4.04
CA GLU A 100 -4.83 -4.32 2.77
C GLU A 100 -3.71 -5.35 2.51
N ASN A 101 -2.85 -5.61 3.51
CA ASN A 101 -1.78 -6.61 3.41
C ASN A 101 -2.34 -8.04 3.23
N LYS A 102 -3.46 -8.36 3.90
CA LYS A 102 -4.13 -9.67 3.74
C LYS A 102 -4.77 -9.77 2.35
N VAL A 103 -5.29 -8.66 1.82
CA VAL A 103 -5.84 -8.63 0.45
C VAL A 103 -4.72 -8.73 -0.59
N LYS A 104 -3.53 -8.15 -0.38
CA LYS A 104 -2.35 -8.41 -1.23
C LYS A 104 -2.03 -9.91 -1.29
N THR A 105 -1.87 -10.58 -0.14
CA THR A 105 -1.63 -12.04 -0.13
C THR A 105 -2.80 -12.86 -0.70
N ASN A 106 -4.05 -12.49 -0.42
CA ASN A 106 -5.20 -13.15 -1.03
C ASN A 106 -5.22 -13.00 -2.56
N LEU A 107 -4.83 -11.83 -3.09
CA LEU A 107 -4.71 -11.58 -4.53
C LEU A 107 -3.58 -12.42 -5.12
N GLU A 108 -2.37 -12.36 -4.56
CA GLU A 108 -1.20 -13.14 -4.99
C GLU A 108 -1.51 -14.65 -5.05
N THR A 109 -2.10 -15.21 -3.99
CA THR A 109 -2.52 -16.62 -3.94
C THR A 109 -3.65 -16.93 -4.93
N ARG A 110 -4.57 -16.00 -5.19
CA ARG A 110 -5.67 -16.22 -6.14
C ARG A 110 -5.22 -16.10 -7.60
N VAL A 111 -4.25 -15.24 -7.90
CA VAL A 111 -3.59 -15.14 -9.21
C VAL A 111 -2.90 -16.46 -9.55
N GLN A 112 -2.14 -17.00 -8.59
CA GLN A 112 -1.48 -18.30 -8.71
C GLN A 112 -2.49 -19.46 -8.88
N ASN A 113 -3.51 -19.54 -8.02
CA ASN A 113 -4.51 -20.62 -8.03
C ASN A 113 -5.50 -20.59 -9.22
N LEU A 114 -5.42 -19.57 -10.08
CA LEU A 114 -6.23 -19.44 -11.31
C LEU A 114 -5.34 -19.30 -12.56
N ASP A 115 -4.03 -19.48 -12.42
CA ASP A 115 -3.02 -19.31 -13.47
C ASP A 115 -2.99 -17.92 -14.15
N LEU A 116 -3.67 -16.90 -13.59
CA LEU A 116 -3.79 -15.54 -14.13
C LEU A 116 -2.51 -14.68 -14.00
N THR A 117 -1.35 -15.31 -13.79
CA THR A 117 -0.06 -14.64 -13.61
C THR A 117 0.38 -13.88 -14.87
N GLU A 118 -0.07 -14.33 -16.05
CA GLU A 118 0.16 -13.64 -17.33
C GLU A 118 -0.68 -12.36 -17.49
N TYR A 119 -1.74 -12.18 -16.69
CA TYR A 119 -2.60 -10.99 -16.73
C TYR A 119 -2.46 -10.09 -15.49
N ILE A 120 -1.95 -10.58 -14.36
CA ILE A 120 -1.83 -9.82 -13.10
C ILE A 120 -0.38 -9.89 -12.61
N PHE A 121 0.39 -8.87 -12.99
CA PHE A 121 1.85 -8.86 -12.87
C PHE A 121 2.37 -8.43 -11.49
N GLN A 122 1.68 -7.50 -10.82
CA GLN A 122 2.12 -6.97 -9.52
C GLN A 122 0.95 -6.47 -8.68
N VAL A 123 1.05 -6.64 -7.36
CA VAL A 123 0.12 -6.08 -6.36
C VAL A 123 0.94 -5.34 -5.31
N GLU A 124 0.64 -4.08 -5.01
CA GLU A 124 1.34 -3.30 -3.99
C GLU A 124 0.40 -2.56 -3.03
N VAL A 125 0.85 -2.44 -1.77
CA VAL A 125 0.18 -1.65 -0.73
C VAL A 125 1.04 -0.41 -0.44
N PRO A 126 0.56 0.82 -0.69
CA PRO A 126 1.36 2.02 -0.49
C PRO A 126 1.65 2.26 1.00
N THR A 127 2.90 2.01 1.41
CA THR A 127 3.39 2.19 2.79
C THR A 127 4.65 3.05 2.85
N GLU A 128 4.78 3.80 3.93
CA GLU A 128 5.89 4.71 4.25
C GLU A 128 6.58 4.21 5.52
N GLU A 129 7.92 4.12 5.52
CA GLU A 129 8.69 3.70 6.69
C GLU A 129 8.88 4.86 7.68
N VAL A 130 7.96 4.97 8.64
CA VAL A 130 8.03 6.01 9.66
C VAL A 130 8.88 5.53 10.83
N THR A 131 9.89 6.32 11.24
CA THR A 131 10.65 6.04 12.47
C THR A 131 9.83 6.47 13.69
N GLU A 132 9.17 5.52 14.33
CA GLU A 132 8.43 5.73 15.56
C GLU A 132 9.36 5.53 16.77
N ILE A 133 9.39 6.50 17.69
CA ILE A 133 10.16 6.38 18.94
C ILE A 133 9.26 5.74 19.99
N LYS A 134 9.51 4.47 20.32
CA LYS A 134 8.80 3.74 21.38
C LYS A 134 9.77 3.36 22.47
N ASN A 135 9.46 3.77 23.71
CA ASN A 135 10.29 3.57 24.90
C ASN A 135 11.75 4.05 24.74
N GLY A 136 11.97 5.18 24.05
CA GLY A 136 13.30 5.72 23.76
C GLY A 136 14.08 5.00 22.65
N GLN A 137 13.61 3.85 22.17
CA GLN A 137 14.23 3.15 21.04
C GLN A 137 13.55 3.57 19.73
N ARG A 138 14.36 3.98 18.75
CA ARG A 138 13.90 4.29 17.39
C ARG A 138 13.54 2.97 16.68
N LYS A 139 12.32 2.85 16.18
CA LYS A 139 11.85 1.67 15.42
C LYS A 139 11.21 2.13 14.10
N GLN A 140 11.66 1.58 12.97
CA GLN A 140 10.92 1.71 11.71
C GLN A 140 9.60 0.94 11.81
N VAL A 141 8.51 1.61 11.43
CA VAL A 141 7.15 1.07 11.41
C VAL A 141 6.47 1.50 10.11
N ASN A 142 6.13 0.53 9.27
CA ASN A 142 5.52 0.78 7.96
C ASN A 142 4.08 1.28 8.15
N ARG A 143 3.86 2.57 7.88
CA ARG A 143 2.58 3.26 7.96
C ARG A 143 1.93 3.26 6.58
N LYS A 144 0.65 2.87 6.50
CA LYS A 144 -0.11 2.95 5.23
C LYS A 144 -0.33 4.42 4.86
N VAL A 145 0.07 4.80 3.65
CA VAL A 145 -0.10 6.17 3.12
C VAL A 145 -1.57 6.40 2.78
N LEU A 146 -2.22 5.40 2.19
CA LEU A 146 -3.62 5.39 1.79
C LEU A 146 -4.32 4.16 2.39
N PRO A 147 -4.94 4.26 3.59
CA PRO A 147 -5.67 3.14 4.18
C PRO A 147 -6.87 2.76 3.31
N GLY A 148 -7.07 1.46 3.11
CA GLY A 148 -8.09 0.89 2.22
C GLY A 148 -7.73 0.85 0.73
N TYR A 149 -6.55 1.32 0.30
CA TYR A 149 -6.17 1.34 -1.12
C TYR A 149 -5.03 0.37 -1.43
N ILE A 150 -5.12 -0.28 -2.59
CA ILE A 150 -4.14 -1.23 -3.13
C ILE A 150 -3.91 -0.89 -4.61
N LEU A 151 -2.67 -0.95 -5.06
CA LEU A 151 -2.25 -0.77 -6.45
C LEU A 151 -2.10 -2.14 -7.10
N VAL A 152 -2.65 -2.35 -8.29
CA VAL A 152 -2.53 -3.60 -9.04
C VAL A 152 -2.10 -3.30 -10.47
N ARG A 153 -1.01 -3.90 -10.94
CA ARG A 153 -0.60 -3.87 -12.35
C ARG A 153 -1.11 -5.11 -13.07
N MET A 154 -1.91 -4.91 -14.10
CA MET A 154 -2.63 -5.98 -14.79
C MET A 154 -3.03 -5.58 -16.21
N GLU A 155 -3.31 -6.56 -17.06
CA GLU A 155 -4.12 -6.36 -18.25
C GLU A 155 -5.61 -6.46 -17.88
N LEU A 156 -6.44 -5.54 -18.37
CA LEU A 156 -7.86 -5.50 -18.06
C LEU A 156 -8.66 -6.41 -19.00
N ASN A 157 -8.95 -7.62 -18.55
CA ASN A 157 -9.87 -8.57 -19.18
C ASN A 157 -10.91 -9.05 -18.15
N ASP A 158 -11.91 -9.82 -18.59
CA ASP A 158 -13.03 -10.23 -17.71
C ASP A 158 -12.57 -11.21 -16.60
N GLU A 159 -11.54 -12.02 -16.86
CA GLU A 159 -11.00 -12.99 -15.90
C GLU A 159 -10.16 -12.30 -14.81
N SER A 160 -9.27 -11.40 -15.20
CA SER A 160 -8.42 -10.61 -14.29
C SER A 160 -9.26 -9.64 -13.44
N TRP A 161 -10.23 -8.97 -14.07
CA TRP A 161 -11.23 -8.15 -13.39
C TRP A 161 -12.06 -8.99 -12.40
N GLY A 162 -12.55 -10.16 -12.84
CA GLY A 162 -13.33 -11.09 -12.03
C GLY A 162 -12.54 -11.66 -10.84
N ALA A 163 -11.25 -11.97 -11.03
CA ALA A 163 -10.38 -12.47 -9.97
C ALA A 163 -10.17 -11.43 -8.87
N VAL A 164 -9.82 -10.19 -9.25
CA VAL A 164 -9.68 -9.08 -8.29
C VAL A 164 -11.03 -8.80 -7.61
N ARG A 165 -12.12 -8.65 -8.39
CA ARG A 165 -13.43 -8.23 -7.87
C ARG A 165 -14.04 -9.25 -6.90
N ASN A 166 -13.74 -10.54 -7.07
CA ASN A 166 -14.22 -11.63 -6.20
C ASN A 166 -13.21 -12.03 -5.11
N THR A 167 -12.12 -11.30 -4.91
CA THR A 167 -11.15 -11.59 -3.84
C THR A 167 -11.67 -11.13 -2.46
N PRO A 168 -11.68 -11.98 -1.42
CA PRO A 168 -12.15 -11.61 -0.10
C PRO A 168 -11.40 -10.40 0.48
N GLY A 169 -12.16 -9.34 0.80
CA GLY A 169 -11.66 -8.06 1.32
C GLY A 169 -11.58 -6.93 0.29
N VAL A 170 -11.74 -7.23 -1.00
CA VAL A 170 -11.94 -6.23 -2.07
C VAL A 170 -13.40 -5.75 -2.06
N THR A 171 -13.59 -4.43 -2.09
CA THR A 171 -14.91 -3.80 -2.23
C THR A 171 -15.25 -3.48 -3.69
N GLY A 172 -14.23 -3.18 -4.49
CA GLY A 172 -14.32 -2.87 -5.91
C GLY A 172 -13.07 -2.15 -6.43
N PHE A 173 -13.05 -1.84 -7.72
CA PHE A 173 -12.08 -0.91 -8.30
C PHE A 173 -12.51 0.54 -8.11
N VAL A 174 -11.55 1.46 -8.17
CA VAL A 174 -11.79 2.91 -8.28
C VAL A 174 -11.85 3.30 -9.76
N GLY A 175 -12.86 4.05 -10.16
CA GLY A 175 -13.05 4.46 -11.56
C GLY A 175 -14.53 4.66 -11.92
N ALA A 176 -14.86 4.48 -13.20
CA ALA A 176 -16.24 4.48 -13.66
C ALA A 176 -16.95 3.19 -13.21
N THR A 177 -18.26 3.26 -13.00
CA THR A 177 -19.07 2.17 -12.39
C THR A 177 -18.96 0.82 -13.11
N SER A 178 -18.62 0.79 -14.40
CA SER A 178 -18.48 -0.40 -15.23
C SER A 178 -17.05 -0.74 -15.68
N ARG A 179 -16.07 0.18 -15.54
CA ARG A 179 -14.67 -0.07 -15.91
C ARG A 179 -13.72 0.74 -15.02
N PRO A 180 -12.65 0.12 -14.48
CA PRO A 180 -11.64 0.85 -13.73
C PRO A 180 -10.90 1.85 -14.64
N SER A 181 -10.44 2.97 -14.07
CA SER A 181 -9.53 3.88 -14.78
C SER A 181 -8.10 3.44 -14.49
N PRO A 182 -7.21 3.34 -15.51
CA PRO A 182 -5.79 3.22 -15.24
C PRO A 182 -5.25 4.52 -14.60
N LEU A 183 -4.20 4.38 -13.79
CA LEU A 183 -3.37 5.47 -13.30
C LEU A 183 -2.26 5.79 -14.29
N THR A 184 -1.80 7.03 -14.31
CA THR A 184 -0.54 7.36 -14.96
C THR A 184 0.64 6.86 -14.11
N ILE A 185 1.76 6.49 -14.76
CA ILE A 185 2.96 6.00 -14.07
C ILE A 185 3.45 7.01 -13.01
N LYS A 186 3.30 8.31 -13.26
CA LYS A 186 3.68 9.39 -12.33
C LYS A 186 2.85 9.41 -11.05
N GLU A 187 1.59 8.98 -11.10
CA GLU A 187 0.75 8.81 -9.91
C GLU A 187 1.18 7.56 -9.13
N VAL A 188 1.46 6.45 -9.83
CA VAL A 188 1.96 5.21 -9.22
C VAL A 188 3.28 5.46 -8.48
N VAL A 189 4.27 6.08 -9.14
CA VAL A 189 5.56 6.45 -8.52
C VAL A 189 5.34 7.35 -7.30
N LYS A 190 4.42 8.33 -7.36
CA LYS A 190 4.08 9.20 -6.23
C LYS A 190 3.44 8.46 -5.03
N PHE A 191 2.75 7.34 -5.26
CA PHE A 191 2.16 6.52 -4.20
C PHE A 191 3.11 5.45 -3.65
N LEU A 192 4.06 4.96 -4.47
CA LEU A 192 5.08 3.99 -4.05
C LEU A 192 6.29 4.66 -3.39
N LEU A 193 6.71 5.83 -3.85
CA LEU A 193 7.76 6.66 -3.26
C LEU A 193 7.14 7.91 -2.60
N PRO A 194 6.71 7.83 -1.34
CA PRO A 194 6.44 9.03 -0.55
C PRO A 194 7.73 9.88 -0.49
N GLN A 195 7.63 11.13 -0.94
CA GLN A 195 8.77 11.99 -1.30
C GLN A 195 9.72 12.37 -0.15
N GLN A 196 9.48 11.90 1.08
CA GLN A 196 10.33 12.15 2.24
C GLN A 196 11.73 11.53 2.08
N ALA A 197 11.87 10.47 1.27
CA ALA A 197 13.17 9.90 0.89
C ALA A 197 14.14 10.92 0.23
N LYS A 198 13.62 12.01 -0.37
CA LYS A 198 14.41 13.06 -1.00
C LYS A 198 14.89 14.16 -0.05
N LYS A 199 14.56 14.06 1.26
CA LYS A 199 15.06 14.96 2.31
C LYS A 199 16.20 14.32 3.13
N LYS A 200 17.12 13.62 2.47
CA LYS A 200 18.48 13.40 3.00
C LYS A 200 19.35 14.60 2.59
N PRO A 201 19.69 15.53 3.49
CA PRO A 201 20.29 16.80 3.08
C PRO A 201 21.76 16.63 2.66
N ALA A 202 22.00 16.63 1.35
CA ALA A 202 23.28 17.07 0.79
C ALA A 202 23.42 18.60 0.99
N ALA A 203 24.65 19.09 1.15
CA ALA A 203 24.88 20.42 1.70
C ALA A 203 24.71 21.57 0.69
N GLY A 204 23.80 22.49 1.01
CA GLY A 204 24.01 23.94 0.90
C GLY A 204 24.20 24.58 -0.48
N ALA A 205 23.12 25.18 -1.00
CA ALA A 205 23.20 26.39 -1.82
C ALA A 205 21.96 27.28 -1.55
N SER A 206 22.18 28.57 -1.27
CA SER A 206 21.10 29.53 -0.99
C SER A 206 20.93 30.54 -2.12
N THR A 207 19.74 30.59 -2.72
CA THR A 207 19.25 31.77 -3.45
C THR A 207 17.75 31.94 -3.22
N ALA A 208 17.30 33.15 -2.89
CA ALA A 208 15.88 33.46 -2.69
C ALA A 208 15.10 33.54 -4.01
N GLY A 209 13.81 33.21 -4.00
CA GLY A 209 13.02 33.05 -5.23
C GLY A 209 11.49 33.19 -5.14
N GLU A 210 10.95 33.63 -3.99
CA GLU A 210 9.65 34.32 -3.81
C GLU A 210 8.31 33.70 -4.33
N GLN A 211 7.30 33.73 -3.44
CA GLN A 211 5.85 33.56 -3.66
C GLN A 211 5.22 32.19 -4.01
N ALA A 212 3.95 32.08 -3.57
CA ALA A 212 3.10 30.88 -3.42
C ALA A 212 1.66 31.24 -3.93
N PRO A 213 0.51 30.65 -3.51
CA PRO A 213 0.24 29.48 -2.64
C PRO A 213 -0.88 28.50 -3.11
N ALA A 214 -0.95 27.30 -2.50
CA ALA A 214 -2.22 26.56 -2.31
C ALA A 214 -2.13 25.43 -1.25
N ALA A 215 -2.83 25.62 -0.12
CA ALA A 215 -3.50 24.64 0.76
C ALA A 215 -2.87 23.28 1.17
N ALA A 216 -2.98 23.00 2.48
CA ALA A 216 -3.23 21.68 3.08
C ALA A 216 -2.11 20.62 3.14
N ALA A 217 -0.83 21.02 3.17
CA ALA A 217 0.17 20.25 3.92
C ALA A 217 0.08 20.61 5.41
N LYS A 218 0.10 19.62 6.32
CA LYS A 218 0.41 19.90 7.74
C LYS A 218 1.90 20.24 7.79
N PRO A 219 2.33 21.44 8.19
CA PRO A 219 3.74 21.72 8.34
C PRO A 219 4.29 20.81 9.43
N ALA A 220 5.30 19.99 9.10
CA ALA A 220 6.29 19.62 10.09
C ALA A 220 6.96 20.94 10.47
N ILE A 221 6.61 21.48 11.64
CA ILE A 221 7.14 22.77 12.07
C ILE A 221 8.57 22.52 12.55
N GLU A 222 9.50 22.53 11.61
CA GLU A 222 10.94 22.70 11.81
C GLU A 222 11.12 24.09 12.45
N VAL A 223 10.88 24.20 13.77
CA VAL A 223 11.17 25.40 14.55
C VAL A 223 12.49 25.19 15.27
N ASP A 224 13.53 25.79 14.72
CA ASP A 224 14.85 25.87 15.34
C ASP A 224 14.76 26.80 16.57
N PHE A 225 14.43 26.22 17.71
CA PHE A 225 14.48 26.85 19.04
C PHE A 225 15.77 26.46 19.74
N GLU A 226 16.61 27.44 20.08
CA GLU A 226 17.86 27.23 20.83
C GLU A 226 17.75 27.61 22.31
N VAL A 227 18.57 26.99 23.16
CA VAL A 227 18.63 27.35 24.59
C VAL A 227 19.28 28.72 24.75
N GLY A 228 18.62 29.62 25.49
CA GLY A 228 18.97 31.03 25.63
C GLY A 228 18.19 31.97 24.70
N GLU A 229 17.40 31.44 23.77
CA GLU A 229 16.59 32.25 22.86
C GLU A 229 15.41 32.97 23.56
N SER A 230 15.01 34.13 23.03
CA SER A 230 13.85 34.90 23.51
C SER A 230 12.61 34.59 22.68
N VAL A 231 11.50 34.30 23.36
CA VAL A 231 10.22 33.95 22.75
C VAL A 231 9.07 34.72 23.40
N THR A 232 8.01 35.00 22.63
CA THR A 232 6.72 35.47 23.15
C THR A 232 5.81 34.27 23.38
N VAL A 233 5.19 34.18 24.56
CA VAL A 233 4.14 33.19 24.81
C VAL A 233 2.87 33.60 24.04
N MET A 234 2.32 32.71 23.21
CA MET A 234 1.13 32.98 22.39
C MET A 234 -0.18 32.50 23.04
N ASP A 235 -0.11 31.49 23.92
CA ASP A 235 -1.28 30.79 24.46
C ASP A 235 -1.16 30.53 25.98
N GLY A 236 -2.30 30.30 26.63
CA GLY A 236 -2.40 30.08 28.07
C GLY A 236 -2.36 31.36 28.93
N PRO A 237 -2.31 31.22 30.26
CA PRO A 237 -2.43 32.35 31.20
C PRO A 237 -1.21 33.30 31.22
N PHE A 238 -0.15 32.97 30.46
CA PHE A 238 1.06 33.76 30.31
C PHE A 238 1.20 34.38 28.91
N ALA A 239 0.16 34.29 28.06
CA ALA A 239 0.16 34.85 26.72
C ALA A 239 0.52 36.35 26.69
N THR A 240 1.18 36.80 25.62
CA THR A 240 1.79 38.13 25.41
C THR A 240 3.00 38.47 26.30
N LEU A 241 3.41 37.60 27.22
CA LEU A 241 4.63 37.83 28.02
C LEU A 241 5.89 37.35 27.27
N PRO A 242 7.02 38.08 27.40
CA PRO A 242 8.32 37.61 26.95
C PRO A 242 8.90 36.58 27.92
N ALA A 243 9.53 35.55 27.37
CA ALA A 243 10.20 34.49 28.11
C ALA A 243 11.51 34.07 27.40
N SER A 244 12.46 33.54 28.16
CA SER A 244 13.69 32.95 27.60
C SER A 244 13.66 31.42 27.68
N ILE A 245 14.21 30.73 26.67
CA ILE A 245 14.26 29.26 26.65
C ILE A 245 15.39 28.78 27.57
N SER A 246 15.05 28.00 28.60
CA SER A 246 16.02 27.42 29.54
C SER A 246 16.40 25.97 29.21
N GLU A 247 15.49 25.19 28.62
CA GLU A 247 15.71 23.80 28.25
C GLU A 247 14.74 23.37 27.14
N VAL A 248 15.24 22.69 26.11
CA VAL A 248 14.46 22.19 24.97
C VAL A 248 14.32 20.67 25.08
N ASN A 249 13.10 20.17 25.28
CA ASN A 249 12.81 18.73 25.24
C ASN A 249 12.07 18.39 23.93
N ALA A 250 12.87 18.13 22.89
CA ALA A 250 12.37 17.77 21.56
C ALA A 250 11.60 16.43 21.55
N GLU A 251 11.97 15.46 22.40
CA GLU A 251 11.31 14.14 22.47
C GLU A 251 9.87 14.23 22.97
N GLN A 252 9.60 15.12 23.94
CA GLN A 252 8.27 15.31 24.54
C GLN A 252 7.50 16.50 23.95
N GLN A 253 8.08 17.20 22.96
CA GLN A 253 7.56 18.46 22.42
C GLN A 253 7.25 19.51 23.51
N LYS A 254 8.13 19.63 24.50
CA LYS A 254 8.06 20.57 25.62
C LYS A 254 9.27 21.50 25.68
N LEU A 255 9.04 22.72 26.17
CA LEU A 255 10.04 23.74 26.43
C LEU A 255 9.92 24.17 27.90
N LYS A 256 11.04 24.25 28.62
CA LYS A 256 11.11 24.97 29.90
C LYS A 256 11.50 26.40 29.59
N VAL A 257 10.61 27.35 29.84
CA VAL A 257 10.84 28.78 29.61
C VAL A 257 10.83 29.55 30.93
N LEU A 258 11.65 30.59 31.01
CA LEU A 258 11.68 31.53 32.12
C LEU A 258 10.87 32.76 31.73
N VAL A 259 9.62 32.84 32.22
CA VAL A 259 8.74 33.98 31.95
C VAL A 259 9.12 35.14 32.86
N SER A 260 9.40 36.31 32.29
CA SER A 260 9.78 37.51 33.06
C SER A 260 8.54 38.23 33.57
N ILE A 261 8.26 38.09 34.87
CA ILE A 261 7.07 38.64 35.52
C ILE A 261 7.50 39.56 36.66
N PHE A 262 7.17 40.86 36.54
CA PHE A 262 7.55 41.92 37.49
C PHE A 262 9.06 41.97 37.84
N GLY A 263 9.92 41.69 36.86
CA GLY A 263 11.38 41.65 37.05
C GLY A 263 11.88 40.42 37.82
N ARG A 264 11.11 39.33 37.82
CA ARG A 264 11.51 38.01 38.33
C ARG A 264 11.24 36.95 37.27
N GLU A 265 12.25 36.13 37.00
CA GLU A 265 12.14 35.00 36.09
C GLU A 265 11.41 33.84 36.79
N THR A 266 10.38 33.31 36.14
CA THR A 266 9.56 32.23 36.69
C THR A 266 9.57 31.04 35.72
N PRO A 267 10.06 29.85 36.11
CA PRO A 267 10.12 28.70 35.22
C PRO A 267 8.73 28.09 34.99
N VAL A 268 8.37 27.90 33.71
CA VAL A 268 7.09 27.33 33.26
C VAL A 268 7.36 26.31 32.14
N GLU A 269 6.66 25.18 32.13
CA GLU A 269 6.63 24.26 30.99
C GLU A 269 5.56 24.69 29.98
N LEU A 270 5.94 24.86 28.72
CA LEU A 270 5.04 25.15 27.60
C LEU A 270 5.28 24.19 26.43
N SER A 271 4.30 24.04 25.54
CA SER A 271 4.47 23.28 24.30
C SER A 271 4.99 24.17 23.17
N PHE A 272 5.65 23.59 22.16
CA PHE A 272 6.20 24.31 21.00
C PHE A 272 5.15 25.17 20.26
N ASN A 273 3.88 24.72 20.23
CA ASN A 273 2.77 25.45 19.59
C ASN A 273 2.29 26.69 20.39
N GLN A 274 2.76 26.89 21.62
CA GLN A 274 2.30 27.96 22.53
C GLN A 274 3.29 29.12 22.65
N VAL A 275 4.38 29.10 21.88
CA VAL A 275 5.42 30.14 21.86
C VAL A 275 5.76 30.53 20.42
N SER A 276 6.14 31.79 20.23
CA SER A 276 6.69 32.31 18.97
C SER A 276 8.08 32.90 19.23
N LYS A 277 8.99 32.67 18.29
CA LYS A 277 10.28 33.37 18.18
C LYS A 277 10.05 34.90 18.05
N ILE A 278 11.00 35.69 18.55
CA ILE A 278 11.11 37.15 18.41
C ILE A 278 12.25 37.45 17.44
#